data_AF-A0A9W8F9D8-F1
#
_entry.id   AF-A0A9W8F9D8-F1
#
_cell.length_a   1.000
_cell.length_b   1.000
_cell.length_c   1.000
_cell.angle_alpha   90.00
_cell.angle_beta   90.00
_cell.angle_gamma   90.00
#
_symmetry.space_group_name_H-M   'P 1'
#
loop_
_entity.id
_entity.type
_entity.pdbx_description
1 polymer ?
#
loop_
_entity_poly.entity_id
_entity_poly.type
_entity_poly.pdbx_seq_one_letter_code
_entity_poly.pdbx_strand_id
1 'polypeptide(L)'
;MWTLMPGMVMIFALLFAFSAAVAGSGTPRLFRPMHSRLPVFHVYDQPLRVNASWGVRCLARDLVRLPHKRQWSALGSQIATATAYLGTHHAIRSESVAITDAYTDNSSGITHVYARQTISGVPVINGLANVNINSDGLVISASQSFAPSVSPSSSSIGSSGTSKFSLDSAFASLVDYVGPGSNANVPQCSLSANITNEQCTASKALIYAANGIVAPVWHIALRHADHWWSASVNAEHGRIESICDWAYRTESFRVFPRTVLSPLEGQRQMLANPANTTASPKGWVTANTTTGNNVWAQTISIGSNSTWISGYRPTAANKTFDFPLDLALPPAAYRAFSITQLFYTVNTMHDLAFIYGFDEAAGNFQDINYSGLGKGGDYVVAIAQDGGGMNNALFLSPPDGRHGEMRMFVWNATTPNRDGCLEQDIVAHEFTHGISSRLTGGPTNADCLGDGEPAGMGEGWSDAVANLLRIRVNHTRSVDMVLGQYVFSKGIRKYPYSTSLQTNPTTYGYLDRPDFKGVHAIGEVWAEMLYEVTWNLLDKNGISGDLFARDLTKGDALMMQIMLDGMKLQPCNPSFVDARDAIVQAEKILTGGKNLCALWQGFSRRGLGIGAKFDGRQHKEDFGMPEACQRGQK
;
A
#
# COMPACT_ATOMS: atom_id res chain seq x y z
N MET A 1 -18.03 -44.20 -42.27
CA MET A 1 -17.05 -44.13 -43.38
C MET A 1 -15.70 -43.78 -42.78
N TRP A 2 -14.74 -44.72 -42.87
CA TRP A 2 -13.27 -44.59 -43.03
C TRP A 2 -12.55 -43.46 -42.28
N THR A 3 -11.46 -43.60 -41.50
CA THR A 3 -10.43 -44.66 -41.24
C THR A 3 -9.48 -44.02 -40.17
N LEU A 4 -9.11 -44.63 -39.02
CA LEU A 4 -7.93 -45.49 -38.74
C LEU A 4 -6.67 -45.04 -39.54
N MET A 5 -5.43 -44.86 -39.03
CA MET A 5 -4.70 -45.41 -37.88
C MET A 5 -3.25 -44.78 -37.84
N PRO A 6 -2.24 -45.25 -37.04
CA PRO A 6 -1.36 -44.40 -36.23
C PRO A 6 0.17 -44.70 -36.39
N GLY A 7 0.99 -44.18 -35.47
CA GLY A 7 2.34 -44.69 -35.13
C GLY A 7 3.51 -43.81 -35.59
N MET A 8 4.72 -43.86 -35.02
CA MET A 8 5.31 -44.54 -33.85
C MET A 8 6.79 -44.05 -33.76
N VAL A 9 7.38 -44.13 -32.56
CA VAL A 9 8.84 -44.26 -32.25
C VAL A 9 9.69 -42.99 -31.94
N MET A 10 10.22 -43.04 -30.70
CA MET A 10 11.39 -42.38 -30.05
C MET A 10 12.60 -42.05 -30.95
N ILE A 11 13.43 -41.04 -30.56
CA ILE A 11 14.89 -41.14 -30.26
C ILE A 11 15.35 -39.88 -29.48
N PHE A 12 16.11 -40.07 -28.41
CA PHE A 12 16.91 -39.08 -27.66
C PHE A 12 18.27 -38.84 -28.35
N ALA A 13 18.75 -37.59 -28.49
CA ALA A 13 20.10 -37.12 -28.10
C ALA A 13 20.52 -35.75 -28.69
N LEU A 14 21.20 -34.99 -27.83
CA LEU A 14 21.97 -33.74 -27.97
C LEU A 14 22.72 -33.47 -29.30
N LEU A 15 22.71 -32.21 -29.79
CA LEU A 15 23.79 -31.19 -29.66
C LEU A 15 23.56 -29.95 -30.56
N PHE A 16 23.67 -28.76 -29.94
CA PHE A 16 24.14 -27.44 -30.43
C PHE A 16 24.07 -27.05 -31.93
N ALA A 17 23.37 -25.94 -32.24
CA ALA A 17 23.99 -24.65 -32.61
C ALA A 17 22.97 -23.57 -33.08
N PHE A 18 23.03 -22.41 -32.40
CA PHE A 18 22.73 -21.01 -32.78
C PHE A 18 21.92 -20.66 -34.05
N SER A 19 20.84 -19.89 -33.86
CA SER A 19 20.70 -18.53 -34.44
C SER A 19 19.63 -17.66 -33.75
N ALA A 20 20.09 -16.53 -33.23
CA ALA A 20 19.51 -15.21 -32.91
C ALA A 20 18.01 -14.93 -32.57
N ALA A 21 17.88 -14.19 -31.45
CA ALA A 21 16.99 -13.05 -31.14
C ALA A 21 15.55 -13.31 -30.64
N VAL A 22 15.30 -12.95 -29.37
CA VAL A 22 14.44 -11.83 -28.91
C VAL A 22 14.58 -11.71 -27.38
N ALA A 23 14.97 -10.52 -26.91
CA ALA A 23 14.96 -10.11 -25.50
C ALA A 23 13.52 -10.19 -24.95
N GLY A 24 13.20 -10.66 -23.76
CA GLY A 24 13.97 -10.76 -22.52
C GLY A 24 12.97 -10.43 -21.43
N SER A 25 12.22 -11.45 -21.00
CA SER A 25 11.15 -11.39 -20.00
C SER A 25 11.67 -10.94 -18.63
N GLY A 26 11.33 -9.71 -18.24
CA GLY A 26 11.61 -9.19 -16.91
C GLY A 26 10.49 -9.57 -15.94
N THR A 27 10.73 -10.58 -15.10
CA THR A 27 9.94 -10.77 -13.87
C THR A 27 9.96 -9.47 -13.05
N PRO A 28 8.82 -8.97 -12.59
CA PRO A 28 8.81 -7.79 -11.76
C PRO A 28 9.26 -8.12 -10.34
N ARG A 29 10.16 -7.29 -9.81
CA ARG A 29 10.61 -7.40 -8.43
C ARG A 29 10.07 -6.21 -7.66
N LEU A 30 9.21 -6.50 -6.69
CA LEU A 30 8.78 -5.58 -5.64
C LEU A 30 9.96 -4.77 -5.09
N PHE A 31 9.83 -3.45 -5.11
CA PHE A 31 10.81 -2.56 -4.53
C PHE A 31 10.60 -2.45 -3.03
N ARG A 32 11.46 -3.10 -2.25
CA ARG A 32 11.73 -2.71 -0.87
C ARG A 32 13.19 -2.29 -0.81
N PRO A 33 13.53 -1.00 -0.57
CA PRO A 33 14.79 -0.70 0.05
C PRO A 33 14.64 -0.97 1.56
N MET A 34 14.28 -2.20 1.92
CA MET A 34 14.56 -2.68 3.26
C MET A 34 15.98 -3.22 3.17
N HIS A 35 16.94 -2.45 3.68
CA HIS A 35 18.17 -3.06 4.17
C HIS A 35 17.76 -4.30 4.99
N SER A 36 18.37 -5.45 4.74
CA SER A 36 18.22 -6.61 5.61
C SER A 36 18.70 -6.34 7.05
N ARG A 37 19.39 -5.21 7.26
CA ARG A 37 19.78 -4.65 8.56
C ARG A 37 19.55 -3.13 8.58
N LEU A 38 18.49 -2.67 9.23
CA LEU A 38 18.36 -1.25 9.55
C LEU A 38 19.59 -0.82 10.38
N PRO A 39 20.17 0.37 10.13
CA PRO A 39 21.23 0.89 10.99
C PRO A 39 20.70 0.99 12.42
N VAL A 40 21.40 0.34 13.35
CA VAL A 40 21.06 0.42 14.78
C VAL A 40 21.68 1.70 15.33
N PHE A 41 20.84 2.57 15.89
CA PHE A 41 21.30 3.76 16.60
C PHE A 41 21.67 3.36 18.03
N HIS A 42 22.96 3.48 18.35
CA HIS A 42 23.48 3.23 19.68
C HIS A 42 23.63 4.54 20.44
N VAL A 43 23.05 4.61 21.64
CA VAL A 43 23.24 5.69 22.61
C VAL A 43 23.91 5.08 23.83
N TYR A 44 24.93 5.77 24.35
CA TYR A 44 25.69 5.30 25.50
C TYR A 44 25.33 6.11 26.75
N ASP A 45 24.73 5.44 27.75
CA ASP A 45 24.44 6.05 29.06
C ASP A 45 25.72 6.52 29.77
N GLN A 46 26.85 5.88 29.47
CA GLN A 46 28.19 6.30 29.86
C GLN A 46 29.03 6.52 28.59
N PRO A 47 29.46 7.76 28.28
CA PRO A 47 30.20 8.05 27.06
C PRO A 47 31.46 7.19 26.91
N LEU A 48 31.63 6.62 25.73
CA LEU A 48 32.65 5.62 25.47
C LEU A 48 33.99 6.28 25.13
N ARG A 49 35.03 5.91 25.88
CA ARG A 49 36.42 6.27 25.56
C ARG A 49 36.98 5.29 24.52
N VAL A 50 37.44 5.81 23.39
CA VAL A 50 38.08 5.02 22.33
C VAL A 50 39.56 5.37 22.27
N ASN A 51 40.43 4.37 22.43
CA ASN A 51 41.88 4.56 22.29
C ASN A 51 42.26 4.57 20.80
N ALA A 52 42.50 5.75 20.24
CA ALA A 52 43.06 5.91 18.90
C ALA A 52 44.54 5.46 18.87
N SER A 53 44.78 4.16 18.74
CA SER A 53 46.13 3.55 18.71
C SER A 53 46.57 3.07 17.31
N TRP A 54 45.85 3.46 16.25
CA TRP A 54 46.17 3.10 14.87
C TRP A 54 46.56 4.34 14.06
N GLY A 55 47.68 4.25 13.33
CA GLY A 55 48.18 5.31 12.47
C GLY A 55 47.16 5.69 11.39
N VAL A 56 46.72 6.94 11.42
CA VAL A 56 45.82 7.52 10.43
C VAL A 56 46.54 7.55 9.07
N ARG A 57 46.19 6.67 8.12
CA ARG A 57 46.43 6.98 6.70
C ARG A 57 45.33 7.94 6.26
N CYS A 58 45.55 9.24 6.45
CA CYS A 58 44.82 10.25 5.68
C CYS A 58 45.19 10.04 4.20
N LEU A 59 44.24 9.68 3.35
CA LEU A 59 44.42 9.79 1.90
C LEU A 59 44.49 11.28 1.54
N ALA A 60 45.70 11.84 1.62
CA ALA A 60 46.00 13.19 1.21
C ALA A 60 46.09 13.36 -0.32
N ARG A 61 45.43 12.52 -1.14
CA ARG A 61 45.62 12.55 -2.60
C ARG A 61 44.44 12.84 -3.50
N ASP A 62 43.20 12.89 -3.02
CA ASP A 62 42.07 13.32 -3.87
C ASP A 62 41.26 14.47 -3.25
N LEU A 63 41.96 15.47 -2.69
CA LEU A 63 41.38 16.73 -2.25
C LEU A 63 41.03 17.62 -3.45
N VAL A 64 40.05 17.19 -4.25
CA VAL A 64 39.32 18.08 -5.15
C VAL A 64 38.25 18.81 -4.32
N ARG A 65 38.59 20.06 -3.96
CA ARG A 65 37.70 21.16 -3.51
C ARG A 65 36.59 20.80 -2.50
N LEU A 66 36.91 20.88 -1.20
CA LEU A 66 35.93 21.16 -0.14
C LEU A 66 36.22 22.55 0.49
N PRO A 67 35.21 23.35 0.89
CA PRO A 67 35.38 24.79 1.14
C PRO A 67 36.12 25.17 2.44
N HIS A 68 36.49 24.23 3.31
CA HIS A 68 36.95 24.57 4.67
C HIS A 68 38.17 23.78 5.16
N LYS A 69 39.32 23.89 4.45
CA LYS A 69 40.60 23.26 4.86
C LYS A 69 41.07 23.60 6.29
N ARG A 70 40.65 24.72 6.89
CA ARG A 70 41.05 25.10 8.26
C ARG A 70 40.27 24.35 9.37
N GLN A 71 39.00 24.00 9.15
CA GLN A 71 38.16 23.34 10.18
C GLN A 71 38.58 21.90 10.47
N TRP A 72 39.00 21.15 9.45
CA TRP A 72 39.32 19.73 9.59
C TRP A 72 40.61 19.46 10.39
N SER A 73 41.57 20.40 10.36
CA SER A 73 42.79 20.29 11.16
C SER A 73 42.52 20.43 12.67
N ALA A 74 41.51 21.21 13.06
CA ALA A 74 41.12 21.41 14.46
C ALA A 74 40.31 20.22 15.03
N LEU A 75 39.65 19.44 14.17
CA LEU A 75 38.84 18.27 14.54
C LEU A 75 39.58 16.93 14.38
N GLY A 76 40.89 16.97 14.13
CA GLY A 76 41.68 15.78 13.83
C GLY A 76 41.59 14.67 14.89
N SER A 77 41.54 15.05 16.17
CA SER A 77 41.36 14.10 17.27
C SER A 77 39.98 13.42 17.26
N GLN A 78 38.91 14.18 17.03
CA GLN A 78 37.54 13.67 17.02
C GLN A 78 37.31 12.78 15.79
N ILE A 79 37.86 13.17 14.64
CA ILE A 79 37.85 12.34 13.44
C ILE A 79 38.59 11.01 13.69
N ALA A 80 39.77 11.06 14.31
CA ALA A 80 40.52 9.85 14.66
C ALA A 80 39.75 8.95 15.64
N THR A 81 39.10 9.53 16.65
CA THR A 81 38.21 8.82 17.57
C THR A 81 37.06 8.15 16.84
N ALA A 82 36.38 8.85 15.92
CA ALA A 82 35.27 8.31 15.14
C ALA A 82 35.71 7.16 14.21
N THR A 83 36.83 7.31 13.52
CA THR A 83 37.37 6.23 12.66
C THR A 83 37.80 5.03 13.50
N ALA A 84 38.45 5.25 14.64
CA ALA A 84 38.83 4.17 15.55
C ALA A 84 37.60 3.46 16.13
N TYR A 85 36.54 4.19 16.47
CA TYR A 85 35.27 3.63 16.93
C TYR A 85 34.68 2.69 15.86
N LEU A 86 34.52 3.17 14.62
CA LEU A 86 34.00 2.37 13.52
C LEU A 86 34.83 1.11 13.29
N GLY A 87 36.16 1.22 13.37
CA GLY A 87 37.03 0.06 13.18
C GLY A 87 36.96 -0.98 14.30
N THR A 88 37.02 -0.53 15.54
CA THR A 88 37.12 -1.42 16.71
C THR A 88 35.78 -2.00 17.15
N HIS A 89 34.69 -1.24 17.04
CA HIS A 89 33.38 -1.65 17.54
C HIS A 89 32.48 -2.27 16.47
N HIS A 90 32.78 -2.04 15.20
CA HIS A 90 32.00 -2.57 14.08
C HIS A 90 32.82 -3.42 13.10
N ALA A 91 34.09 -3.72 13.41
CA ALA A 91 35.01 -4.50 12.58
C ALA A 91 35.16 -3.94 11.14
N ILE A 92 35.05 -2.61 10.99
CA ILE A 92 35.15 -1.93 9.70
C ILE A 92 36.62 -1.64 9.40
N ARG A 93 37.08 -1.97 8.21
CA ARG A 93 38.44 -1.63 7.79
C ARG A 93 38.58 -0.13 7.56
N SER A 94 39.62 0.48 8.12
CA SER A 94 39.84 1.93 8.05
C SER A 94 39.93 2.48 6.62
N GLU A 95 40.49 1.69 5.70
CA GLU A 95 40.58 1.99 4.28
C GLU A 95 39.23 2.01 3.55
N SER A 96 38.20 1.44 4.17
CA SER A 96 36.82 1.46 3.70
C SER A 96 36.01 2.60 4.28
N VAL A 97 36.61 3.51 5.05
CA VAL A 97 35.93 4.65 5.68
C VAL A 97 36.42 5.94 5.01
N ALA A 98 35.52 6.66 4.35
CA ALA A 98 35.76 8.03 3.89
C ALA A 98 34.96 9.00 4.75
N ILE A 99 35.62 9.94 5.43
CA ILE A 99 34.93 11.01 6.15
C ILE A 99 34.34 11.98 5.12
N THR A 100 33.02 12.16 5.18
CA THR A 100 32.30 13.03 4.25
C THR A 100 32.11 14.42 4.81
N ASP A 101 31.93 14.54 6.13
CA ASP A 101 31.81 15.82 6.81
C ASP A 101 32.13 15.70 8.31
N ALA A 102 32.56 16.79 8.93
CA ALA A 102 32.75 16.87 10.37
C ALA A 102 32.64 18.31 10.87
N TYR A 103 31.87 18.53 11.93
CA TYR A 103 31.76 19.82 12.59
C TYR A 103 31.43 19.69 14.08
N THR A 104 31.79 20.70 14.86
CA THR A 104 31.33 20.84 16.25
C THR A 104 30.17 21.83 16.29
N ASP A 105 29.04 21.39 16.83
CA ASP A 105 27.90 22.26 17.09
C ASP A 105 28.22 23.20 18.26
N ASN A 106 28.20 24.51 18.01
CA ASN A 106 28.60 25.50 19.01
C ASN A 106 27.64 25.56 20.20
N SER A 107 26.38 25.15 20.03
CA SER A 107 25.37 25.25 21.10
C SER A 107 25.48 24.10 22.11
N SER A 108 25.79 22.91 21.62
CA SER A 108 25.86 21.68 22.42
C SER A 108 27.29 21.25 22.75
N GLY A 109 28.29 21.77 22.01
CA GLY A 109 29.68 21.31 22.09
C GLY A 109 29.90 19.91 21.50
N ILE A 110 28.87 19.30 20.88
CA ILE A 110 28.95 17.97 20.29
C ILE A 110 29.63 18.06 18.92
N THR A 111 30.63 17.22 18.71
CA THR A 111 31.25 17.01 17.41
C THR A 111 30.56 15.89 16.67
N HIS A 112 30.02 16.20 15.50
CA HIS A 112 29.41 15.26 14.59
C HIS A 112 30.43 14.87 13.52
N VAL A 113 30.68 13.56 13.36
CA VAL A 113 31.54 13.03 12.31
C VAL A 113 30.71 12.12 11.41
N TYR A 114 30.62 12.47 10.13
CA TYR A 114 29.89 11.73 9.11
C TYR A 114 30.87 11.01 8.20
N ALA A 115 30.59 9.74 7.93
CA ALA A 115 31.41 8.92 7.06
C ALA A 115 30.59 8.11 6.07
N ARG A 116 31.22 7.74 4.96
CA ARG A 116 30.68 6.86 3.93
C ARG A 116 31.63 5.70 3.70
N GLN A 117 31.06 4.51 3.49
CA GLN A 117 31.82 3.34 3.12
C GLN A 117 32.36 3.47 1.70
N THR A 118 33.61 3.08 1.51
CA THR A 118 34.22 2.89 0.20
C THR A 118 34.72 1.45 0.04
N ILE A 119 34.62 0.92 -1.17
CA ILE A 119 35.23 -0.37 -1.53
C ILE A 119 36.13 -0.11 -2.73
N SER A 120 37.43 -0.32 -2.53
CA SER A 120 38.47 0.03 -3.51
C SER A 120 38.37 1.48 -4.02
N GLY A 121 38.00 2.41 -3.13
CA GLY A 121 37.82 3.83 -3.44
C GLY A 121 36.47 4.21 -4.08
N VAL A 122 35.61 3.24 -4.43
CA VAL A 122 34.28 3.52 -4.97
C VAL A 122 33.27 3.68 -3.81
N PRO A 123 32.47 4.76 -3.77
CA PRO A 123 31.53 5.00 -2.68
C PRO A 123 30.36 4.03 -2.71
N VAL A 124 29.98 3.51 -1.55
CA VAL A 124 28.72 2.78 -1.33
C VAL A 124 27.65 3.80 -0.91
N ILE A 125 26.67 4.09 -1.77
CA ILE A 125 25.73 5.22 -1.60
C ILE A 125 24.94 5.14 -0.29
N ASN A 126 24.46 3.95 0.07
CA ASN A 126 23.72 3.68 1.29
C ASN A 126 24.58 3.13 2.44
N GLY A 127 25.91 3.11 2.28
CA GLY A 127 26.85 2.74 3.35
C GLY A 127 27.26 3.99 4.13
N LEU A 128 26.42 4.44 5.06
CA LEU A 128 26.59 5.70 5.79
C LEU A 128 26.89 5.42 7.25
N ALA A 129 27.61 6.33 7.90
CA ALA A 129 27.86 6.30 9.33
C ALA A 129 27.86 7.70 9.92
N ASN A 130 27.38 7.82 11.16
CA ASN A 130 27.52 9.01 11.97
C ASN A 130 28.06 8.62 13.36
N VAL A 131 29.03 9.38 13.86
CA VAL A 131 29.58 9.22 15.21
C VAL A 131 29.57 10.59 15.88
N ASN A 132 28.92 10.66 17.04
CA ASN A 132 28.75 11.89 17.81
C ASN A 132 29.65 11.82 19.04
N ILE A 133 30.45 12.87 19.25
CA ILE A 133 31.52 12.93 20.24
C ILE A 133 31.30 14.17 21.11
N ASN A 134 31.31 14.03 22.44
CA ASN A 134 31.14 15.16 23.34
C ASN A 134 32.41 16.04 23.43
N SER A 135 32.33 17.13 24.20
CA SER A 135 33.45 18.07 24.42
C SER A 135 34.70 17.42 25.01
N ASP A 136 34.56 16.31 25.74
CA ASP A 136 35.66 15.57 26.35
C ASP A 136 36.33 14.57 25.39
N GLY A 137 35.87 14.49 24.14
CA GLY A 137 36.38 13.57 23.13
C GLY A 137 35.84 12.14 23.26
N LEU A 138 34.74 11.93 23.99
CA LEU A 138 34.10 10.62 24.20
C LEU A 138 32.92 10.41 23.25
N VAL A 139 32.76 9.18 22.74
CA VAL A 139 31.65 8.81 21.85
C VAL A 139 30.37 8.69 22.67
N ILE A 140 29.34 9.46 22.32
CA ILE A 140 28.04 9.48 23.01
C ILE A 140 26.96 8.73 22.25
N SER A 141 27.04 8.70 20.92
CA SER A 141 26.16 7.91 20.07
C SER A 141 26.77 7.66 18.71
N ALA A 142 26.33 6.59 18.06
CA ALA A 142 26.73 6.29 16.71
C ALA A 142 25.68 5.46 15.98
N SER A 143 25.65 5.55 14.65
CA SER A 143 24.96 4.59 13.79
C SER A 143 25.77 4.34 12.52
N GLN A 144 25.56 3.18 11.90
CA GLN A 144 26.16 2.85 10.61
C GLN A 144 25.31 1.85 9.84
N SER A 145 25.36 1.92 8.51
CA SER A 145 24.69 1.03 7.55
C SER A 145 25.68 0.39 6.54
N PHE A 146 26.95 0.26 6.92
CA PHE A 146 28.01 -0.28 6.07
C PHE A 146 27.69 -1.73 5.71
N ALA A 147 27.96 -2.09 4.45
CA ALA A 147 27.93 -3.48 4.03
C ALA A 147 28.98 -4.28 4.83
N PRO A 148 28.68 -5.53 5.23
CA PRO A 148 29.65 -6.42 5.85
C PRO A 148 30.91 -6.52 5.00
N SER A 149 32.08 -6.68 5.62
CA SER A 149 33.37 -6.74 4.93
C SER A 149 33.40 -7.88 3.90
N VAL A 150 33.06 -7.57 2.65
CA VAL A 150 33.14 -8.54 1.55
C VAL A 150 34.62 -8.72 1.22
N SER A 151 35.11 -9.97 1.28
CA SER A 151 36.41 -10.28 0.67
C SER A 151 36.35 -9.88 -0.81
N PRO A 152 37.42 -9.33 -1.40
CA PRO A 152 37.43 -8.94 -2.81
C PRO A 152 37.46 -10.18 -3.70
N SER A 153 36.34 -10.89 -3.81
CA SER A 153 36.09 -11.93 -4.81
C SER A 153 35.20 -11.35 -5.91
N SER A 154 35.75 -10.41 -6.67
CA SER A 154 35.50 -10.24 -8.10
C SER A 154 36.30 -9.04 -8.59
N SER A 155 37.40 -9.36 -9.23
CA SER A 155 38.36 -8.53 -9.92
C SER A 155 37.77 -7.79 -11.13
N SER A 156 36.71 -6.99 -10.95
CA SER A 156 36.09 -6.24 -12.05
C SER A 156 35.61 -4.82 -11.72
N ILE A 157 35.77 -4.32 -10.49
CA ILE A 157 35.22 -3.01 -10.11
C ILE A 157 36.25 -1.86 -10.26
N GLY A 158 37.52 -2.16 -10.53
CA GLY A 158 38.56 -1.15 -10.78
C GLY A 158 39.30 -1.41 -12.08
N SER A 159 39.24 -0.44 -13.00
CA SER A 159 39.94 -0.35 -14.29
C SER A 159 39.40 -1.26 -15.42
N SER A 160 38.80 -0.61 -16.43
CA SER A 160 38.56 -1.14 -17.78
C SER A 160 37.40 -2.12 -18.06
N GLY A 161 36.52 -2.44 -17.09
CA GLY A 161 35.27 -3.15 -17.37
C GLY A 161 34.20 -2.22 -17.94
N THR A 162 33.84 -2.37 -19.22
CA THR A 162 32.65 -1.73 -19.79
C THR A 162 31.41 -2.11 -18.98
N SER A 163 30.73 -1.13 -18.37
CA SER A 163 29.40 -1.33 -17.81
C SER A 163 28.53 -1.98 -18.88
N LYS A 164 27.92 -3.14 -18.58
CA LYS A 164 27.04 -3.83 -19.55
C LYS A 164 25.79 -2.99 -19.86
N PHE A 165 25.39 -2.12 -18.93
CA PHE A 165 24.30 -1.17 -19.09
C PHE A 165 24.84 0.26 -19.19
N SER A 166 24.57 0.95 -20.30
CA SER A 166 25.06 2.32 -20.51
C SER A 166 24.35 3.32 -19.59
N LEU A 167 24.95 4.49 -19.39
CA LEU A 167 24.32 5.57 -18.64
C LEU A 167 23.03 6.06 -19.33
N ASP A 168 23.01 6.11 -20.66
CA ASP A 168 21.80 6.47 -21.43
C ASP A 168 20.67 5.45 -21.20
N SER A 169 21.00 4.15 -21.19
CA SER A 169 20.03 3.11 -20.84
C SER A 169 19.58 3.23 -19.39
N ALA A 170 20.45 3.66 -18.47
CA ALA A 170 20.07 3.92 -17.08
C ALA A 170 19.09 5.10 -16.95
N PHE A 171 19.26 6.16 -17.73
CA PHE A 171 18.27 7.23 -17.83
C PHE A 171 16.95 6.72 -18.41
N ALA A 172 16.98 5.86 -19.43
CA ALA A 172 15.78 5.27 -20.00
C ALA A 172 14.99 4.45 -18.96
N SER A 173 15.68 3.71 -18.09
CA SER A 173 15.05 3.00 -16.97
C SER A 173 14.38 3.92 -15.94
N LEU A 174 14.73 5.21 -15.89
CA LEU A 174 14.15 6.18 -14.96
C LEU A 174 12.94 6.93 -15.53
N VAL A 175 12.68 6.87 -16.84
CA VAL A 175 11.64 7.69 -17.51
C VAL A 175 10.28 7.49 -16.86
N ASP A 176 9.85 6.24 -16.67
CA ASP A 176 8.55 5.89 -16.08
C ASP A 176 8.42 6.35 -14.61
N TYR A 177 9.55 6.57 -13.94
CA TYR A 177 9.58 6.99 -12.54
C TYR A 177 9.68 8.50 -12.37
N VAL A 178 10.30 9.18 -13.31
CA VAL A 178 10.64 10.61 -13.22
C VAL A 178 9.64 11.49 -14.00
N GLY A 179 8.88 10.94 -14.95
CA GLY A 179 7.80 11.66 -15.63
C GLY A 179 6.85 10.77 -16.44
N PRO A 180 5.62 10.48 -15.98
CA PRO A 180 4.62 9.86 -16.84
C PRO A 180 4.14 10.87 -17.90
N GLY A 181 4.37 10.54 -19.17
CA GLY A 181 3.99 11.33 -20.34
C GLY A 181 4.93 11.03 -21.49
N SER A 182 4.38 10.59 -22.63
CA SER A 182 5.07 9.95 -23.76
C SER A 182 6.02 10.85 -24.59
N ASN A 183 6.70 11.82 -23.98
CA ASN A 183 7.85 12.58 -24.49
C ASN A 183 8.54 13.39 -23.37
N ALA A 184 8.72 12.82 -22.17
CA ALA A 184 9.41 13.52 -21.09
C ALA A 184 10.90 13.69 -21.46
N ASN A 185 11.31 14.92 -21.78
CA ASN A 185 12.70 15.34 -21.86
C ASN A 185 13.33 15.25 -20.46
N VAL A 186 13.61 14.03 -19.99
CA VAL A 186 14.38 13.79 -18.76
C VAL A 186 15.79 14.34 -19.00
N PRO A 187 16.28 15.28 -18.18
CA PRO A 187 17.63 15.80 -18.33
C PRO A 187 18.64 14.66 -18.28
N GLN A 188 19.36 14.45 -19.38
CA GLN A 188 20.48 13.52 -19.43
C GLN A 188 21.75 14.26 -19.06
N CYS A 189 22.58 13.65 -18.21
CA CYS A 189 23.90 14.17 -17.90
C CYS A 189 24.99 13.15 -18.23
N SER A 190 26.15 13.65 -18.63
CA SER A 190 27.32 12.83 -18.92
C SER A 190 28.11 12.52 -17.65
N LEU A 191 28.97 11.51 -17.71
CA LEU A 191 29.97 11.25 -16.66
C LEU A 191 30.96 12.40 -16.62
N SER A 192 30.69 13.41 -15.80
CA SER A 192 31.61 14.49 -15.54
C SER A 192 31.86 14.57 -14.04
N ALA A 193 33.15 14.57 -13.68
CA ALA A 193 33.58 14.72 -12.29
C ALA A 193 33.42 16.16 -11.78
N ASN A 194 32.97 17.10 -12.61
CA ASN A 194 32.83 18.52 -12.29
C ASN A 194 32.01 19.23 -13.36
N ILE A 195 30.68 19.29 -13.22
CA ILE A 195 29.88 20.38 -13.82
C ILE A 195 28.84 20.84 -12.80
N THR A 196 28.93 22.13 -12.49
CA THR A 196 28.03 22.97 -11.67
C THR A 196 26.67 23.20 -12.33
N ASN A 197 26.07 22.16 -12.91
CA ASN A 197 24.68 22.25 -13.35
C ASN A 197 23.83 21.59 -12.27
N GLU A 198 23.26 22.41 -11.38
CA GLU A 198 22.43 21.97 -10.24
C GLU A 198 21.23 21.09 -10.67
N GLN A 199 21.00 20.89 -11.96
CA GLN A 199 19.87 20.15 -12.52
C GLN A 199 20.11 18.65 -12.75
N CYS A 200 21.34 18.15 -12.92
CA CYS A 200 21.59 16.71 -13.13
C CYS A 200 23.06 16.33 -12.87
N THR A 201 23.27 15.28 -12.09
CA THR A 201 24.57 14.65 -11.83
C THR A 201 24.47 13.14 -11.95
N ALA A 202 25.51 12.51 -12.52
CA ALA A 202 25.62 11.06 -12.63
C ALA A 202 27.02 10.59 -12.25
N SER A 203 27.12 9.52 -11.47
CA SER A 203 28.40 8.97 -10.99
C SER A 203 28.36 7.45 -10.92
N LYS A 204 29.54 6.82 -11.02
CA LYS A 204 29.71 5.39 -10.71
C LYS A 204 29.77 5.23 -9.19
N ALA A 205 28.95 4.33 -8.67
CA ALA A 205 28.94 4.03 -7.25
C ALA A 205 28.61 2.55 -7.00
N LEU A 206 28.57 2.17 -5.74
CA LEU A 206 28.08 0.89 -5.25
C LEU A 206 26.83 1.11 -4.41
N ILE A 207 26.00 0.09 -4.29
CA ILE A 207 24.88 0.06 -3.34
C ILE A 207 24.85 -1.30 -2.63
N TYR A 208 24.60 -1.31 -1.33
CA TYR A 208 24.31 -2.54 -0.60
C TYR A 208 22.83 -2.88 -0.77
N ALA A 209 22.53 -3.79 -1.69
CA ALA A 209 21.16 -4.12 -2.08
C ALA A 209 20.45 -5.02 -1.06
N ALA A 210 19.11 -5.05 -1.12
CA ALA A 210 18.26 -5.80 -0.18
C ALA A 210 18.54 -7.32 -0.14
N ASN A 211 19.09 -7.86 -1.22
CA ASN A 211 19.54 -9.26 -1.29
C ASN A 211 20.85 -9.53 -0.52
N GLY A 212 21.42 -8.53 0.16
CA GLY A 212 22.66 -8.65 0.92
C GLY A 212 23.93 -8.59 0.06
N ILE A 213 23.83 -8.17 -1.20
CA ILE A 213 24.96 -8.09 -2.13
C ILE A 213 25.29 -6.61 -2.40
N VAL A 214 26.59 -6.29 -2.46
CA VAL A 214 27.05 -4.98 -2.95
C VAL A 214 27.07 -5.00 -4.48
N ALA A 215 26.27 -4.14 -5.11
CA ALA A 215 26.11 -4.08 -6.56
C ALA A 215 26.65 -2.76 -7.14
N PRO A 216 27.25 -2.77 -8.35
CA PRO A 216 27.63 -1.55 -9.05
C PRO A 216 26.41 -0.83 -9.62
N VAL A 217 26.38 0.49 -9.47
CA VAL A 217 25.26 1.35 -9.91
C VAL A 217 25.74 2.62 -10.61
N TRP A 218 24.90 3.13 -11.50
CA TRP A 218 24.83 4.53 -11.87
C TRP A 218 24.02 5.26 -10.81
N HIS A 219 24.67 6.09 -9.99
CA HIS A 219 23.98 6.98 -9.08
C HIS A 219 23.69 8.30 -9.78
N ILE A 220 22.40 8.62 -9.94
CA ILE A 220 21.89 9.73 -10.72
C ILE A 220 21.07 10.62 -9.79
N ALA A 221 21.49 11.88 -9.60
CA ALA A 221 20.65 12.88 -8.96
C ALA A 221 20.22 13.90 -10.02
N LEU A 222 18.91 14.07 -10.24
CA LEU A 222 18.40 14.90 -11.31
C LEU A 222 17.15 15.66 -10.87
N ARG A 223 17.11 16.94 -11.22
CA ARG A 223 15.96 17.83 -11.06
C ARG A 223 15.12 17.77 -12.32
N HIS A 224 13.84 17.46 -12.17
CA HIS A 224 12.88 17.46 -13.26
C HIS A 224 11.55 18.00 -12.74
N ALA A 225 10.99 18.99 -13.42
CA ALA A 225 9.85 19.77 -12.94
C ALA A 225 10.09 20.33 -11.51
N ASP A 226 9.14 20.13 -10.60
CA ASP A 226 9.17 20.48 -9.17
C ASP A 226 9.85 19.41 -8.29
N HIS A 227 10.38 18.36 -8.90
CA HIS A 227 10.99 17.22 -8.21
C HIS A 227 12.51 17.24 -8.23
N TRP A 228 13.12 16.59 -7.23
CA TRP A 228 14.55 16.34 -7.21
C TRP A 228 14.82 14.89 -6.87
N TRP A 229 15.13 14.11 -7.90
CA TRP A 229 15.32 12.68 -7.79
C TRP A 229 16.75 12.33 -7.43
N SER A 230 16.92 11.29 -6.63
CA SER A 230 18.18 10.60 -6.33
C SER A 230 17.98 9.11 -6.54
N ALA A 231 18.44 8.61 -7.67
CA ALA A 231 18.31 7.23 -8.10
C ALA A 231 19.64 6.49 -8.15
N SER A 232 19.61 5.17 -8.00
CA SER A 232 20.74 4.28 -8.20
C SER A 232 20.28 3.17 -9.13
N VAL A 233 20.82 3.10 -10.34
CA VAL A 233 20.44 2.11 -11.36
C VAL A 233 21.57 1.10 -11.52
N ASN A 234 21.28 -0.19 -11.43
CA ASN A 234 22.27 -1.25 -11.55
C ASN A 234 23.02 -1.19 -12.88
N ALA A 235 24.34 -1.09 -12.82
CA ALA A 235 25.19 -0.90 -14.00
C ALA A 235 25.38 -2.19 -14.84
N GLU A 236 24.88 -3.33 -14.36
CA GLU A 236 24.95 -4.61 -15.09
C GLU A 236 23.67 -4.92 -15.87
N HIS A 237 22.50 -4.59 -15.30
CA HIS A 237 21.21 -5.01 -15.84
C HIS A 237 20.11 -3.94 -15.82
N GLY A 238 20.41 -2.69 -15.44
CA GLY A 238 19.47 -1.58 -15.57
C GLY A 238 18.33 -1.53 -14.56
N ARG A 239 18.30 -2.46 -13.61
CA ARG A 239 17.31 -2.46 -12.53
C ARG A 239 17.57 -1.26 -11.62
N ILE A 240 16.55 -0.49 -11.30
CA ILE A 240 16.68 0.53 -10.24
C ILE A 240 16.95 -0.21 -8.92
N GLU A 241 17.96 0.19 -8.15
CA GLU A 241 18.30 -0.37 -6.84
C GLU A 241 17.86 0.55 -5.68
N SER A 242 17.73 1.86 -5.96
CA SER A 242 17.13 2.85 -5.07
C SER A 242 16.61 4.03 -5.87
N ILE A 243 15.51 4.64 -5.44
CA ILE A 243 15.06 5.94 -5.93
C ILE A 243 14.41 6.72 -4.79
N CYS A 244 14.77 7.99 -4.66
CA CYS A 244 14.25 8.90 -3.65
C CYS A 244 13.89 10.22 -4.34
N ASP A 245 12.76 10.80 -3.95
CA ASP A 245 12.40 12.16 -4.33
C ASP A 245 12.67 13.07 -3.12
N TRP A 246 13.52 14.07 -3.30
CA TRP A 246 13.81 15.08 -2.28
C TRP A 246 12.77 16.21 -2.30
N ALA A 247 11.84 16.24 -3.25
CA ALA A 247 10.68 17.11 -3.17
C ALA A 247 9.68 16.57 -2.15
N TYR A 248 9.19 17.46 -1.30
CA TYR A 248 8.07 17.17 -0.42
C TYR A 248 6.82 16.99 -1.27
N ARG A 249 6.07 15.91 -1.06
CA ARG A 249 4.69 15.84 -1.55
C ARG A 249 3.91 17.00 -0.90
N THR A 250 3.20 17.78 -1.69
CA THR A 250 2.46 18.96 -1.21
C THR A 250 0.94 18.80 -1.33
N GLU A 251 0.44 17.58 -1.55
CA GLU A 251 -1.00 17.37 -1.65
C GLU A 251 -1.66 17.43 -0.28
N SER A 252 -2.72 18.21 -0.15
CA SER A 252 -3.48 18.29 1.09
C SER A 252 -4.97 18.42 0.83
N PHE A 253 -5.78 17.81 1.69
CA PHE A 253 -7.23 17.71 1.50
C PHE A 253 -7.95 18.16 2.76
N ARG A 254 -8.84 19.17 2.66
CA ARG A 254 -9.81 19.45 3.72
C ARG A 254 -11.00 18.53 3.52
N VAL A 255 -11.14 17.50 4.36
CA VAL A 255 -12.14 16.42 4.23
C VAL A 255 -12.59 15.93 5.60
N PHE A 256 -13.67 15.15 5.66
CA PHE A 256 -13.92 14.27 6.80
C PHE A 256 -12.87 13.15 6.76
N PRO A 257 -11.98 13.04 7.78
CA PRO A 257 -10.94 12.01 7.80
C PRO A 257 -11.57 10.62 7.92
N ARG A 258 -10.78 9.57 7.64
CA ARG A 258 -11.21 8.16 7.77
C ARG A 258 -11.77 7.76 9.15
N THR A 259 -11.52 8.55 10.19
CA THR A 259 -12.07 8.34 11.53
C THR A 259 -13.45 8.96 11.76
N VAL A 260 -13.95 9.78 10.83
CA VAL A 260 -15.22 10.51 10.89
C VAL A 260 -16.06 10.13 9.69
N LEU A 261 -17.00 9.20 9.83
CA LEU A 261 -17.62 8.59 8.64
C LEU A 261 -18.69 9.45 7.99
N SER A 262 -19.24 10.40 8.74
CA SER A 262 -20.21 11.33 8.22
C SER A 262 -20.15 12.66 8.95
N PRO A 263 -20.81 13.70 8.42
CA PRO A 263 -20.95 14.98 9.12
C PRO A 263 -21.63 14.90 10.49
N LEU A 264 -22.31 13.79 10.82
CA LEU A 264 -22.93 13.60 12.13
C LEU A 264 -21.91 13.22 13.21
N GLU A 265 -20.78 12.64 12.83
CA GLU A 265 -19.84 12.00 13.75
C GLU A 265 -18.64 12.89 14.10
N GLY A 266 -18.42 13.99 13.37
CA GLY A 266 -17.25 14.83 13.61
C GLY A 266 -17.06 15.95 12.61
N GLN A 267 -15.86 16.52 12.66
CA GLN A 267 -15.50 17.70 11.88
C GLN A 267 -14.48 17.37 10.78
N ARG A 268 -14.45 18.22 9.77
CA ARG A 268 -13.46 18.15 8.69
C ARG A 268 -12.08 18.54 9.21
N GLN A 269 -11.04 17.96 8.63
CA GLN A 269 -9.64 18.23 8.94
C GLN A 269 -8.86 18.47 7.65
N MET A 270 -7.81 19.30 7.72
CA MET A 270 -6.82 19.40 6.66
C MET A 270 -5.78 18.29 6.84
N LEU A 271 -5.73 17.36 5.90
CA LEU A 271 -4.79 16.25 5.91
C LEU A 271 -3.71 16.50 4.86
N ALA A 272 -2.45 16.51 5.28
CA ALA A 272 -1.30 16.62 4.38
C ALA A 272 -0.78 15.22 4.03
N ASN A 273 -0.57 14.96 2.74
CA ASN A 273 0.01 13.74 2.20
C ASN A 273 -0.61 12.45 2.77
N PRO A 274 -1.94 12.27 2.68
CA PRO A 274 -2.62 11.12 3.28
C PRO A 274 -2.30 9.78 2.58
N ALA A 275 -1.67 9.79 1.41
CA ALA A 275 -1.35 8.60 0.63
C ALA A 275 -0.43 7.63 1.37
N ASN A 276 -0.80 6.35 1.39
CA ASN A 276 0.10 5.30 1.83
C ASN A 276 1.19 5.10 0.78
N THR A 277 2.45 5.32 1.16
CA THR A 277 3.58 5.26 0.21
C THR A 277 3.87 3.87 -0.36
N THR A 278 3.33 2.80 0.23
CA THR A 278 3.45 1.44 -0.33
C THR A 278 2.44 1.21 -1.45
N ALA A 279 1.19 1.61 -1.24
CA ALA A 279 0.12 1.43 -2.22
C ALA A 279 0.12 2.52 -3.30
N SER A 280 0.39 3.76 -2.89
CA SER A 280 0.43 4.96 -3.74
C SER A 280 1.82 5.60 -3.69
N PRO A 281 2.86 4.95 -4.24
CA PRO A 281 4.25 5.44 -4.19
C PRO A 281 4.47 6.73 -4.99
N LYS A 282 3.46 7.22 -5.72
CA LYS A 282 3.47 8.52 -6.42
C LYS A 282 2.46 9.52 -5.85
N GLY A 283 1.84 9.22 -4.70
CA GLY A 283 0.77 10.05 -4.12
C GLY A 283 -0.54 9.81 -4.85
N TRP A 284 -1.58 10.52 -4.45
CA TRP A 284 -2.91 10.35 -5.07
C TRP A 284 -3.11 11.25 -6.28
N VAL A 285 -2.44 12.39 -6.36
CA VAL A 285 -2.72 13.42 -7.36
C VAL A 285 -1.62 13.52 -8.42
N THR A 286 -1.98 13.28 -9.69
CA THR A 286 -1.07 13.42 -10.84
C THR A 286 -1.01 14.83 -11.43
N ALA A 287 -2.03 15.67 -11.16
CA ALA A 287 -2.14 17.04 -11.69
C ALA A 287 -2.52 18.05 -10.58
N ASN A 288 -3.38 19.01 -10.88
CA ASN A 288 -3.95 19.95 -9.89
C ASN A 288 -5.45 19.71 -9.70
N THR A 289 -5.93 18.48 -9.91
CA THR A 289 -7.36 18.13 -9.83
C THR A 289 -7.52 16.73 -9.21
N THR A 290 -8.76 16.28 -9.00
CA THR A 290 -9.11 15.00 -8.37
C THR A 290 -8.92 13.81 -9.32
N THR A 291 -7.70 13.66 -9.83
CA THR A 291 -7.25 12.58 -10.72
C THR A 291 -5.91 12.04 -10.28
N GLY A 292 -5.74 10.73 -10.35
CA GLY A 292 -4.43 10.10 -10.32
C GLY A 292 -4.51 8.61 -10.55
N ASN A 293 -3.51 7.88 -10.06
CA ASN A 293 -3.31 6.47 -10.42
C ASN A 293 -4.48 5.58 -10.03
N ASN A 294 -5.14 5.87 -8.90
CA ASN A 294 -6.14 4.95 -8.35
C ASN A 294 -7.57 5.37 -8.72
N VAL A 295 -7.80 6.67 -8.91
CA VAL A 295 -9.15 7.25 -9.01
C VAL A 295 -9.19 8.43 -9.95
N TRP A 296 -10.27 8.49 -10.71
CA TRP A 296 -10.74 9.63 -11.46
C TRP A 296 -12.13 10.03 -10.91
N ALA A 297 -12.18 10.98 -9.95
CA ALA A 297 -13.41 11.57 -9.40
C ALA A 297 -13.94 12.90 -10.05
N GLN A 298 -15.21 12.93 -10.47
CA GLN A 298 -15.93 14.06 -11.10
C GLN A 298 -17.39 14.11 -10.66
N THR A 299 -18.16 15.09 -11.15
CA THR A 299 -19.62 15.01 -11.20
C THR A 299 -20.13 14.90 -12.65
N ILE A 300 -21.26 14.20 -12.82
CA ILE A 300 -22.04 14.19 -14.06
C ILE A 300 -23.46 14.62 -13.69
N SER A 301 -23.83 15.84 -14.08
CA SER A 301 -25.17 16.38 -13.78
C SER A 301 -26.23 15.85 -14.75
N ILE A 302 -27.47 15.73 -14.25
CA ILE A 302 -28.63 15.34 -15.05
C ILE A 302 -28.82 16.29 -16.23
N GLY A 303 -29.09 15.72 -17.41
CA GLY A 303 -29.28 16.49 -18.65
C GLY A 303 -28.02 17.12 -19.25
N SER A 304 -26.83 16.84 -18.70
CA SER A 304 -25.58 17.29 -19.30
C SER A 304 -25.11 16.33 -20.41
N ASN A 305 -24.42 16.85 -21.42
CA ASN A 305 -23.72 16.05 -22.43
C ASN A 305 -22.32 15.60 -21.95
N SER A 306 -22.05 15.67 -20.64
CA SER A 306 -20.74 15.34 -20.08
C SER A 306 -20.56 13.83 -20.02
N THR A 307 -19.38 13.35 -20.40
CA THR A 307 -18.96 11.98 -20.13
C THR A 307 -18.18 11.95 -18.82
N TRP A 308 -17.77 10.77 -18.35
CA TRP A 308 -16.88 10.67 -17.19
C TRP A 308 -15.53 11.40 -17.38
N ILE A 309 -15.08 11.56 -18.64
CA ILE A 309 -13.86 12.31 -18.98
C ILE A 309 -14.10 13.83 -18.86
N SER A 310 -15.23 14.32 -19.38
CA SER A 310 -15.53 15.76 -19.45
C SER A 310 -16.34 16.30 -18.27
N GLY A 311 -16.72 15.45 -17.32
CA GLY A 311 -17.42 15.84 -16.10
C GLY A 311 -16.65 16.87 -15.27
N TYR A 312 -17.38 17.75 -14.59
CA TYR A 312 -16.76 18.81 -13.79
C TYR A 312 -15.91 18.22 -12.65
N ARG A 313 -14.74 18.82 -12.45
CA ARG A 313 -13.82 18.51 -11.36
C ARG A 313 -13.28 19.82 -10.76
N PRO A 314 -13.03 19.85 -9.45
CA PRO A 314 -12.35 20.99 -8.87
C PRO A 314 -10.87 21.01 -9.28
N THR A 315 -10.33 22.21 -9.49
CA THR A 315 -8.88 22.45 -9.63
C THR A 315 -8.37 23.11 -8.36
N ALA A 316 -7.28 22.59 -7.79
CA ALA A 316 -6.65 23.06 -6.56
C ALA A 316 -5.33 23.77 -6.87
N ALA A 317 -5.11 24.94 -6.27
CA ALA A 317 -3.81 25.60 -6.32
C ALA A 317 -2.81 24.83 -5.47
N ASN A 318 -1.60 24.59 -5.98
CA ASN A 318 -0.53 23.87 -5.29
C ASN A 318 -0.96 22.52 -4.67
N LYS A 319 -1.89 21.81 -5.32
CA LYS A 319 -2.47 20.54 -4.82
C LYS A 319 -3.11 20.65 -3.42
N THR A 320 -3.55 21.85 -3.02
CA THR A 320 -4.28 22.12 -1.78
C THR A 320 -5.78 22.14 -2.04
N PHE A 321 -6.45 21.02 -1.79
CA PHE A 321 -7.89 20.83 -2.00
C PHE A 321 -8.67 21.31 -0.76
N ASP A 322 -8.80 22.63 -0.64
CA ASP A 322 -9.56 23.30 0.42
C ASP A 322 -10.83 23.95 -0.14
N PHE A 323 -11.94 23.20 -0.13
CA PHE A 323 -13.23 23.68 -0.64
C PHE A 323 -14.24 23.91 0.49
N PRO A 324 -15.10 24.95 0.36
CA PRO A 324 -16.12 25.23 1.35
C PRO A 324 -17.18 24.12 1.40
N LEU A 325 -17.74 23.93 2.59
CA LEU A 325 -18.91 23.07 2.83
C LEU A 325 -19.87 23.84 3.73
N ASP A 326 -21.11 24.00 3.25
CA ASP A 326 -22.23 24.49 4.04
C ASP A 326 -23.39 23.50 3.87
N LEU A 327 -23.68 22.76 4.94
CA LEU A 327 -24.73 21.72 4.94
C LEU A 327 -26.15 22.30 5.04
N ALA A 328 -26.30 23.62 5.24
CA ALA A 328 -27.59 24.29 5.11
C ALA A 328 -27.98 24.55 3.64
N LEU A 329 -27.03 24.44 2.71
CA LEU A 329 -27.24 24.62 1.28
C LEU A 329 -27.54 23.27 0.59
N PRO A 330 -28.18 23.28 -0.60
CA PRO A 330 -28.38 22.06 -1.38
C PRO A 330 -27.03 21.48 -1.87
N PRO A 331 -26.92 20.14 -2.08
CA PRO A 331 -25.69 19.47 -2.52
C PRO A 331 -24.95 20.12 -3.69
N ALA A 332 -25.70 20.64 -4.66
CA ALA A 332 -25.13 21.33 -5.82
C ALA A 332 -24.22 22.53 -5.46
N ALA A 333 -24.42 23.15 -4.30
CA ALA A 333 -23.64 24.30 -3.83
C ALA A 333 -22.22 23.95 -3.37
N TYR A 334 -21.95 22.68 -3.06
CA TYR A 334 -20.65 22.21 -2.53
C TYR A 334 -20.05 21.04 -3.33
N ARG A 335 -20.34 20.96 -4.64
CA ARG A 335 -19.81 19.93 -5.56
C ARG A 335 -18.29 19.76 -5.49
N ALA A 336 -17.53 20.85 -5.42
CA ALA A 336 -16.08 20.80 -5.33
C ALA A 336 -15.60 20.04 -4.08
N PHE A 337 -16.26 20.27 -2.93
CA PHE A 337 -16.00 19.54 -1.71
C PHE A 337 -16.44 18.07 -1.81
N SER A 338 -17.64 17.82 -2.35
CA SER A 338 -18.17 16.46 -2.58
C SER A 338 -17.23 15.58 -3.40
N ILE A 339 -16.77 16.08 -4.55
CA ILE A 339 -15.83 15.37 -5.42
C ILE A 339 -14.49 15.13 -4.71
N THR A 340 -14.02 16.10 -3.93
CA THR A 340 -12.78 15.98 -3.14
C THR A 340 -12.92 14.93 -2.03
N GLN A 341 -14.06 14.88 -1.33
CA GLN A 341 -14.34 13.86 -0.32
C GLN A 341 -14.41 12.46 -0.95
N LEU A 342 -15.12 12.32 -2.07
CA LEU A 342 -15.20 11.04 -2.78
C LEU A 342 -13.82 10.57 -3.22
N PHE A 343 -13.02 11.47 -3.81
CA PHE A 343 -11.63 11.19 -4.20
C PHE A 343 -10.79 10.71 -3.01
N TYR A 344 -10.88 11.39 -1.86
CA TYR A 344 -10.17 11.01 -0.65
C TYR A 344 -10.58 9.62 -0.15
N THR A 345 -11.88 9.35 -0.06
CA THR A 345 -12.38 8.09 0.51
C THR A 345 -12.05 6.90 -0.40
N VAL A 346 -12.21 7.03 -1.72
CA VAL A 346 -11.88 5.96 -2.67
C VAL A 346 -10.36 5.68 -2.68
N ASN A 347 -9.50 6.70 -2.65
CA ASN A 347 -8.06 6.49 -2.53
C ASN A 347 -7.67 5.84 -1.18
N THR A 348 -8.34 6.22 -0.09
CA THR A 348 -8.12 5.60 1.23
C THR A 348 -8.49 4.12 1.19
N MET A 349 -9.61 3.76 0.56
CA MET A 349 -10.03 2.37 0.38
C MET A 349 -9.09 1.59 -0.52
N HIS A 350 -8.61 2.19 -1.62
CA HIS A 350 -7.57 1.60 -2.47
C HIS A 350 -6.32 1.26 -1.65
N ASP A 351 -5.75 2.25 -0.96
CA ASP A 351 -4.52 2.08 -0.20
C ASP A 351 -4.66 1.05 0.92
N LEU A 352 -5.82 1.02 1.57
CA LEU A 352 -6.14 0.02 2.58
C LEU A 352 -6.23 -1.39 1.97
N ALA A 353 -7.02 -1.57 0.92
CA ALA A 353 -7.19 -2.87 0.28
C ALA A 353 -5.85 -3.41 -0.27
N PHE A 354 -5.02 -2.52 -0.82
CA PHE A 354 -3.68 -2.84 -1.32
C PHE A 354 -2.81 -3.50 -0.24
N ILE A 355 -2.72 -2.90 0.95
CA ILE A 355 -1.88 -3.46 2.03
C ILE A 355 -2.43 -4.80 2.57
N TYR A 356 -3.73 -5.07 2.40
CA TYR A 356 -4.34 -6.37 2.71
C TYR A 356 -4.28 -7.37 1.53
N GLY A 357 -3.59 -7.00 0.45
CA GLY A 357 -3.29 -7.90 -0.67
C GLY A 357 -4.33 -7.88 -1.78
N PHE A 358 -5.13 -6.82 -1.90
CA PHE A 358 -5.77 -6.45 -3.17
C PHE A 358 -4.81 -5.53 -3.94
N ASP A 359 -3.69 -6.12 -4.36
CA ASP A 359 -2.63 -5.46 -5.11
C ASP A 359 -2.84 -5.65 -6.62
N GLU A 360 -1.88 -5.18 -7.40
CA GLU A 360 -1.93 -5.21 -8.87
C GLU A 360 -2.09 -6.63 -9.42
N ALA A 361 -1.42 -7.63 -8.83
CA ALA A 361 -1.56 -9.02 -9.26
C ALA A 361 -2.94 -9.61 -8.94
N ALA A 362 -3.57 -9.12 -7.88
CA ALA A 362 -4.93 -9.46 -7.50
C ALA A 362 -6.00 -8.70 -8.31
N GLY A 363 -5.61 -7.88 -9.29
CA GLY A 363 -6.49 -7.10 -10.15
C GLY A 363 -7.15 -5.94 -9.41
N ASN A 364 -6.35 -5.14 -8.72
CA ASN A 364 -6.80 -3.87 -8.16
C ASN A 364 -7.10 -2.82 -9.26
N PHE A 365 -7.53 -1.63 -8.85
CA PHE A 365 -7.89 -0.55 -9.78
C PHE A 365 -6.77 0.50 -9.82
N GLN A 366 -5.92 0.43 -10.85
CA GLN A 366 -4.80 1.35 -11.05
C GLN A 366 -4.62 1.68 -12.54
N ASP A 367 -4.32 2.95 -12.85
CA ASP A 367 -3.92 3.35 -14.20
C ASP A 367 -2.59 2.71 -14.59
N ILE A 368 -1.63 2.75 -13.68
CA ILE A 368 -0.30 2.18 -13.84
C ILE A 368 -0.07 1.15 -12.74
N ASN A 369 0.28 -0.08 -13.15
CA ASN A 369 0.74 -1.14 -12.28
C ASN A 369 2.27 -1.09 -12.17
N TYR A 370 2.80 -0.56 -11.08
CA TYR A 370 4.24 -0.36 -10.88
C TYR A 370 5.00 -1.66 -10.66
N SER A 371 4.32 -2.71 -10.22
CA SER A 371 4.82 -4.08 -10.19
C SER A 371 4.71 -4.77 -11.53
N GLY A 372 4.13 -4.21 -12.59
CA GLY A 372 4.01 -4.90 -13.89
C GLY A 372 3.25 -6.23 -13.88
N LEU A 373 2.55 -6.57 -12.79
CA LEU A 373 1.60 -7.67 -12.69
C LEU A 373 0.17 -7.16 -12.84
N GLY A 374 -0.78 -8.04 -13.17
CA GLY A 374 -2.16 -7.65 -13.47
C GLY A 374 -2.28 -6.80 -14.74
N LYS A 375 -3.43 -6.17 -14.93
CA LYS A 375 -3.71 -5.28 -16.06
C LYS A 375 -4.12 -3.89 -15.55
N GLY A 376 -3.21 -2.93 -15.65
CA GLY A 376 -3.51 -1.53 -15.36
C GLY A 376 -4.38 -0.88 -16.45
N GLY A 377 -4.46 0.44 -16.40
CA GLY A 377 -5.35 1.26 -17.21
C GLY A 377 -6.79 1.22 -16.71
N ASP A 378 -6.97 0.97 -15.40
CA ASP A 378 -8.26 0.57 -14.85
C ASP A 378 -8.59 1.20 -13.50
N TYR A 379 -8.07 2.40 -13.22
CA TYR A 379 -8.49 3.23 -12.07
C TYR A 379 -10.02 3.31 -11.93
N VAL A 380 -10.49 3.63 -10.71
CA VAL A 380 -11.93 3.84 -10.47
C VAL A 380 -12.39 5.17 -11.04
N VAL A 381 -13.37 5.14 -11.93
CA VAL A 381 -14.17 6.30 -12.34
C VAL A 381 -15.20 6.57 -11.25
N ALA A 382 -15.03 7.63 -10.46
CA ALA A 382 -15.91 7.97 -9.35
C ALA A 382 -16.78 9.19 -9.67
N ILE A 383 -18.09 9.04 -9.65
CA ILE A 383 -19.04 10.09 -10.04
C ILE A 383 -19.81 10.56 -8.81
N ALA A 384 -19.46 11.74 -8.32
CA ALA A 384 -20.11 12.43 -7.23
C ALA A 384 -21.40 13.12 -7.70
N GLN A 385 -22.44 13.06 -6.86
CA GLN A 385 -23.75 13.66 -7.13
C GLN A 385 -24.27 13.34 -8.53
N ASP A 386 -24.12 12.09 -8.93
CA ASP A 386 -24.49 11.65 -10.27
C ASP A 386 -25.98 11.87 -10.51
N GLY A 387 -26.31 12.59 -11.58
CA GLY A 387 -27.69 12.93 -11.92
C GLY A 387 -28.51 11.78 -12.52
N GLY A 388 -27.91 10.61 -12.76
CA GLY A 388 -28.61 9.44 -13.28
C GLY A 388 -29.35 8.61 -12.21
N GLY A 389 -29.27 9.00 -10.93
CA GLY A 389 -29.95 8.30 -9.84
C GLY A 389 -30.24 9.20 -8.64
N MET A 390 -30.98 8.65 -7.66
CA MET A 390 -31.28 9.29 -6.39
C MET A 390 -31.51 8.23 -5.32
N ASN A 391 -31.21 8.54 -4.06
CA ASN A 391 -31.42 7.65 -2.91
C ASN A 391 -30.76 6.26 -3.06
N ASN A 392 -29.59 6.21 -3.68
CA ASN A 392 -28.84 4.97 -3.87
C ASN A 392 -27.35 5.28 -4.12
N ALA A 393 -26.57 4.25 -4.37
CA ALA A 393 -25.28 4.29 -5.04
C ALA A 393 -25.11 2.99 -5.85
N LEU A 394 -24.06 2.90 -6.66
CA LEU A 394 -23.66 1.64 -7.30
C LEU A 394 -22.18 1.62 -7.66
N PHE A 395 -21.64 0.43 -7.84
CA PHE A 395 -20.33 0.19 -8.40
C PHE A 395 -20.40 -0.84 -9.54
N LEU A 396 -19.91 -0.47 -10.72
CA LEU A 396 -19.73 -1.38 -11.85
C LEU A 396 -18.31 -1.95 -11.82
N SER A 397 -18.19 -3.27 -11.71
CA SER A 397 -16.91 -3.98 -11.54
C SER A 397 -16.56 -4.84 -12.76
N PRO A 398 -16.15 -4.27 -13.91
CA PRO A 398 -15.69 -5.10 -15.02
C PRO A 398 -14.38 -5.83 -14.67
N PRO A 399 -13.99 -6.86 -15.45
CA PRO A 399 -12.72 -7.56 -15.26
C PRO A 399 -11.49 -6.64 -15.30
N ASP A 400 -10.38 -7.12 -14.75
CA ASP A 400 -9.07 -6.48 -14.69
C ASP A 400 -8.62 -5.89 -16.05
N GLY A 401 -8.12 -4.64 -16.01
CA GLY A 401 -7.80 -3.83 -17.18
C GLY A 401 -8.98 -3.02 -17.75
N ARG A 402 -10.08 -2.89 -17.01
CA ARG A 402 -11.20 -1.99 -17.32
C ARG A 402 -11.63 -1.23 -16.06
N HIS A 403 -11.85 0.07 -16.22
CA HIS A 403 -12.23 0.95 -15.11
C HIS A 403 -13.44 0.41 -14.33
N GLY A 404 -13.30 0.34 -13.01
CA GLY A 404 -14.47 0.31 -12.12
C GLY A 404 -15.22 1.65 -12.20
N GLU A 405 -16.54 1.64 -12.11
CA GLU A 405 -17.35 2.86 -12.13
C GLU A 405 -18.21 2.96 -10.87
N MET A 406 -17.85 3.88 -9.97
CA MET A 406 -18.63 4.20 -8.77
C MET A 406 -19.53 5.40 -9.04
N ARG A 407 -20.83 5.26 -8.77
CA ARG A 407 -21.81 6.34 -8.92
C ARG A 407 -22.47 6.62 -7.58
N MET A 408 -22.23 7.81 -7.05
CA MET A 408 -22.79 8.25 -5.77
C MET A 408 -23.94 9.23 -6.02
N PHE A 409 -25.10 8.97 -5.43
CA PHE A 409 -26.27 9.83 -5.64
C PHE A 409 -26.57 10.73 -4.44
N VAL A 410 -27.38 11.76 -4.72
CA VAL A 410 -28.00 12.62 -3.70
C VAL A 410 -29.21 11.89 -3.09
N TRP A 411 -29.49 12.15 -1.81
CA TRP A 411 -30.59 11.58 -1.05
C TRP A 411 -31.60 12.66 -0.62
N ASN A 412 -32.89 12.39 -0.78
CA ASN A 412 -33.98 13.33 -0.49
C ASN A 412 -34.81 13.00 0.75
N ALA A 413 -34.29 12.18 1.66
CA ALA A 413 -34.96 11.86 2.91
C ALA A 413 -34.92 12.99 3.96
N THR A 414 -34.22 14.09 3.67
CA THR A 414 -34.05 15.25 4.55
C THR A 414 -34.18 16.56 3.78
N THR A 415 -34.38 17.66 4.51
CA THR A 415 -34.36 19.03 3.96
C THR A 415 -33.26 19.85 4.64
N PRO A 416 -32.24 20.35 3.92
CA PRO A 416 -31.96 20.07 2.50
C PRO A 416 -31.60 18.59 2.26
N ASN A 417 -31.61 18.18 0.98
CA ASN A 417 -31.14 16.87 0.55
C ASN A 417 -29.69 16.63 1.02
N ARG A 418 -29.34 15.38 1.31
CA ARG A 418 -27.99 14.99 1.74
C ARG A 418 -27.21 14.33 0.61
N ASP A 419 -25.91 14.57 0.60
CA ASP A 419 -25.00 14.04 -0.42
C ASP A 419 -24.41 12.70 0.03
N GLY A 420 -24.64 11.63 -0.74
CA GLY A 420 -24.11 10.30 -0.45
C GLY A 420 -22.58 10.23 -0.45
N CYS A 421 -21.88 11.16 -1.11
CA CYS A 421 -20.42 11.21 -1.09
C CYS A 421 -19.84 11.56 0.30
N LEU A 422 -20.67 12.12 1.19
CA LEU A 422 -20.27 12.47 2.56
C LEU A 422 -20.56 11.35 3.57
N GLU A 423 -21.14 10.24 3.11
CA GLU A 423 -21.46 9.06 3.91
C GLU A 423 -20.43 7.97 3.57
N GLN A 424 -19.32 7.96 4.30
CA GLN A 424 -18.13 7.18 3.94
C GLN A 424 -18.36 5.67 4.02
N ASP A 425 -19.28 5.19 4.85
CA ASP A 425 -19.66 3.78 4.90
C ASP A 425 -20.35 3.33 3.61
N ILE A 426 -21.16 4.17 2.96
CA ILE A 426 -21.70 3.89 1.61
C ILE A 426 -20.57 3.89 0.57
N VAL A 427 -19.64 4.87 0.60
CA VAL A 427 -18.51 4.88 -0.35
C VAL A 427 -17.62 3.64 -0.19
N ALA A 428 -17.37 3.21 1.04
CA ALA A 428 -16.61 2.00 1.34
C ALA A 428 -17.36 0.73 0.91
N HIS A 429 -18.68 0.70 1.10
CA HIS A 429 -19.54 -0.36 0.59
C HIS A 429 -19.39 -0.49 -0.94
N GLU A 430 -19.56 0.61 -1.69
CA GLU A 430 -19.43 0.58 -3.15
C GLU A 430 -18.05 0.12 -3.62
N PHE A 431 -16.97 0.62 -3.00
CA PHE A 431 -15.62 0.17 -3.37
C PHE A 431 -15.40 -1.32 -3.11
N THR A 432 -16.07 -1.88 -2.10
CA THR A 432 -15.96 -3.29 -1.74
C THR A 432 -16.68 -4.21 -2.73
N HIS A 433 -17.68 -3.72 -3.48
CA HIS A 433 -18.16 -4.44 -4.66
C HIS A 433 -17.06 -4.62 -5.70
N GLY A 434 -16.22 -3.61 -5.90
CA GLY A 434 -15.01 -3.69 -6.72
C GLY A 434 -14.05 -4.78 -6.23
N ILE A 435 -13.73 -4.77 -4.94
CA ILE A 435 -12.84 -5.75 -4.31
C ILE A 435 -13.39 -7.18 -4.46
N SER A 436 -14.62 -7.41 -3.99
CA SER A 436 -15.22 -8.76 -3.94
C SER A 436 -15.40 -9.35 -5.34
N SER A 437 -15.77 -8.54 -6.33
CA SER A 437 -15.95 -8.98 -7.72
C SER A 437 -14.62 -9.31 -8.41
N ARG A 438 -13.55 -8.55 -8.16
CA ARG A 438 -12.22 -8.83 -8.73
C ARG A 438 -11.54 -10.03 -8.08
N LEU A 439 -11.73 -10.23 -6.77
CA LEU A 439 -11.11 -11.34 -6.04
C LEU A 439 -11.83 -12.68 -6.30
N THR A 440 -13.17 -12.68 -6.35
CA THR A 440 -13.95 -13.92 -6.48
C THR A 440 -13.88 -14.49 -7.88
N GLY A 441 -13.36 -15.72 -8.03
CA GLY A 441 -13.18 -16.34 -9.34
C GLY A 441 -12.00 -15.78 -10.15
N GLY A 442 -11.22 -14.87 -9.55
CA GLY A 442 -10.00 -14.28 -10.10
C GLY A 442 -10.23 -13.04 -10.96
N PRO A 443 -9.19 -12.20 -11.13
CA PRO A 443 -9.31 -10.83 -11.63
C PRO A 443 -9.85 -10.70 -13.06
N THR A 444 -9.73 -11.76 -13.87
CA THR A 444 -10.21 -11.76 -15.26
C THR A 444 -11.69 -12.15 -15.40
N ASN A 445 -12.39 -12.51 -14.32
CA ASN A 445 -13.77 -12.97 -14.36
C ASN A 445 -14.63 -12.21 -13.33
N ALA A 446 -15.55 -11.38 -13.82
CA ALA A 446 -16.45 -10.60 -12.98
C ALA A 446 -17.85 -11.24 -12.78
N ASP A 447 -18.10 -12.40 -13.39
CA ASP A 447 -19.43 -13.04 -13.41
C ASP A 447 -19.67 -14.01 -12.24
N CYS A 448 -18.96 -13.81 -11.13
CA CYS A 448 -18.92 -14.76 -10.01
C CYS A 448 -19.79 -14.40 -8.81
N LEU A 449 -20.43 -13.23 -8.82
CA LEU A 449 -21.34 -12.74 -7.78
C LEU A 449 -22.62 -12.16 -8.41
N GLY A 450 -23.19 -12.86 -9.40
CA GLY A 450 -24.17 -12.29 -10.32
C GLY A 450 -25.64 -12.33 -9.88
N ASP A 451 -26.05 -13.30 -9.05
CA ASP A 451 -27.44 -13.42 -8.58
C ASP A 451 -27.52 -14.22 -7.26
N GLY A 452 -28.68 -14.23 -6.60
CA GLY A 452 -28.99 -15.09 -5.45
C GLY A 452 -28.07 -14.90 -4.24
N GLU A 453 -27.67 -16.03 -3.62
CA GLU A 453 -26.67 -16.05 -2.54
C GLU A 453 -25.34 -15.38 -2.93
N PRO A 454 -24.72 -15.68 -4.10
CA PRO A 454 -23.51 -14.99 -4.54
C PRO A 454 -23.64 -13.46 -4.56
N ALA A 455 -24.66 -12.91 -5.23
CA ALA A 455 -24.85 -11.46 -5.29
C ALA A 455 -25.17 -10.86 -3.91
N GLY A 456 -25.96 -11.58 -3.10
CA GLY A 456 -26.21 -11.18 -1.72
C GLY A 456 -24.95 -11.17 -0.86
N MET A 457 -24.02 -12.11 -1.04
CA MET A 457 -22.73 -12.03 -0.36
C MET A 457 -21.89 -10.84 -0.86
N GLY A 458 -22.02 -10.44 -2.13
CA GLY A 458 -21.50 -9.17 -2.65
C GLY A 458 -21.91 -7.99 -1.77
N GLU A 459 -23.21 -7.83 -1.52
CA GLU A 459 -23.77 -6.82 -0.61
C GLU A 459 -23.25 -6.97 0.83
N GLY A 460 -23.18 -8.21 1.32
CA GLY A 460 -22.79 -8.50 2.70
C GLY A 460 -21.30 -8.27 2.98
N TRP A 461 -20.40 -8.57 2.04
CA TRP A 461 -18.99 -8.21 2.18
C TRP A 461 -18.81 -6.70 2.22
N SER A 462 -19.57 -5.98 1.38
CA SER A 462 -19.54 -4.53 1.33
C SER A 462 -19.98 -3.89 2.64
N ASP A 463 -21.07 -4.36 3.23
CA ASP A 463 -21.49 -3.92 4.57
C ASP A 463 -20.51 -4.34 5.67
N ALA A 464 -19.93 -5.55 5.61
CA ALA A 464 -18.98 -6.03 6.61
C ALA A 464 -17.69 -5.19 6.64
N VAL A 465 -17.14 -4.86 5.47
CA VAL A 465 -15.98 -3.96 5.35
C VAL A 465 -16.32 -2.56 5.85
N ALA A 466 -17.47 -2.01 5.44
CA ALA A 466 -17.93 -0.70 5.92
C ALA A 466 -18.07 -0.67 7.45
N ASN A 467 -18.65 -1.71 8.06
CA ASN A 467 -18.73 -1.85 9.52
C ASN A 467 -17.37 -2.01 10.17
N LEU A 468 -16.44 -2.74 9.57
CA LEU A 468 -15.09 -2.90 10.13
C LEU A 468 -14.34 -1.55 10.22
N LEU A 469 -14.52 -0.66 9.24
CA LEU A 469 -13.98 0.70 9.26
C LEU A 469 -14.56 1.59 10.38
N ARG A 470 -15.70 1.20 10.95
CA ARG A 470 -16.39 1.91 12.05
C ARG A 470 -15.90 1.52 13.42
N ILE A 471 -15.18 0.41 13.54
CA ILE A 471 -14.74 -0.09 14.84
C ILE A 471 -13.71 0.86 15.43
N ARG A 472 -13.85 1.12 16.74
CA ARG A 472 -12.98 1.99 17.53
C ARG A 472 -12.51 1.22 18.76
N VAL A 473 -11.36 1.60 19.31
CA VAL A 473 -10.72 0.91 20.44
C VAL A 473 -11.57 0.86 21.72
N ASN A 474 -12.54 1.77 21.86
CA ASN A 474 -13.46 1.83 23.00
C ASN A 474 -14.80 1.13 22.74
N HIS A 475 -15.04 0.62 21.53
CA HIS A 475 -16.23 -0.16 21.25
C HIS A 475 -16.15 -1.53 21.91
N THR A 476 -17.32 -2.08 22.24
CA THR A 476 -17.47 -3.46 22.72
C THR A 476 -18.55 -4.15 21.90
N ARG A 477 -18.66 -5.47 22.04
CA ARG A 477 -19.64 -6.30 21.30
C ARG A 477 -21.10 -5.89 21.45
N SER A 478 -21.43 -5.01 22.40
CA SER A 478 -22.77 -4.47 22.58
C SER A 478 -23.11 -3.29 21.66
N VAL A 479 -22.18 -2.81 20.85
CA VAL A 479 -22.47 -1.74 19.88
C VAL A 479 -23.30 -2.28 18.74
N ASP A 480 -24.35 -1.54 18.39
CA ASP A 480 -25.18 -1.80 17.22
C ASP A 480 -24.75 -0.83 16.10
N MET A 481 -24.56 -1.36 14.89
CA MET A 481 -24.11 -0.57 13.74
C MET A 481 -25.22 -0.42 12.71
N VAL A 482 -25.48 0.81 12.31
CA VAL A 482 -26.52 1.16 11.32
C VAL A 482 -25.84 1.87 10.16
N LEU A 483 -25.92 1.29 8.96
CA LEU A 483 -25.34 1.90 7.75
C LEU A 483 -26.22 3.03 7.20
N GLY A 484 -25.59 4.06 6.63
CA GLY A 484 -26.29 5.10 5.89
C GLY A 484 -27.11 6.07 6.74
N GLN A 485 -26.80 6.21 8.04
CA GLN A 485 -27.56 7.05 8.98
C GLN A 485 -27.55 8.54 8.62
N TYR A 486 -26.49 9.05 8.00
CA TYR A 486 -26.49 10.44 7.55
C TYR A 486 -27.51 10.62 6.45
N VAL A 487 -27.52 9.80 5.41
CA VAL A 487 -28.44 10.02 4.30
C VAL A 487 -29.87 9.58 4.61
N PHE A 488 -30.04 8.62 5.53
CA PHE A 488 -31.34 8.12 5.95
C PHE A 488 -31.31 7.73 7.44
N SER A 489 -31.95 8.53 8.30
CA SER A 489 -31.78 8.46 9.76
C SER A 489 -32.10 7.11 10.41
N LYS A 490 -32.95 6.29 9.79
CA LYS A 490 -33.28 4.93 10.27
C LYS A 490 -32.24 3.88 9.86
N GLY A 491 -31.33 4.22 8.96
CA GLY A 491 -30.44 3.30 8.26
C GLY A 491 -31.11 2.65 7.05
N ILE A 492 -30.26 2.12 6.16
CA ILE A 492 -30.68 1.57 4.86
C ILE A 492 -30.94 0.05 4.87
N ARG A 493 -30.69 -0.61 6.00
CA ARG A 493 -30.89 -2.05 6.20
C ARG A 493 -32.08 -2.32 7.13
N LYS A 494 -32.64 -3.52 7.09
CA LYS A 494 -33.84 -3.89 7.87
C LYS A 494 -33.58 -3.93 9.36
N TYR A 495 -32.40 -4.40 9.76
CA TYR A 495 -31.95 -4.46 11.15
C TYR A 495 -30.59 -3.79 11.30
N PRO A 496 -30.29 -3.15 12.45
CA PRO A 496 -28.91 -2.85 12.82
C PRO A 496 -28.07 -4.13 12.87
N TYR A 497 -26.80 -4.04 12.51
CA TYR A 497 -25.84 -5.12 12.77
C TYR A 497 -25.54 -5.20 14.25
N SER A 498 -25.73 -6.37 14.87
CA SER A 498 -25.74 -6.49 16.33
C SER A 498 -25.39 -7.89 16.81
N THR A 499 -24.65 -8.04 17.91
CA THR A 499 -24.49 -9.38 18.51
C THR A 499 -25.72 -9.85 19.32
N SER A 500 -26.75 -9.01 19.42
CA SER A 500 -28.03 -9.27 20.08
C SER A 500 -29.04 -9.88 19.11
N LEU A 501 -29.48 -11.11 19.38
CA LEU A 501 -30.54 -11.78 18.62
C LEU A 501 -31.91 -11.11 18.79
N GLN A 502 -32.06 -10.23 19.80
CA GLN A 502 -33.27 -9.40 19.95
C GLN A 502 -33.25 -8.21 19.00
N THR A 503 -32.08 -7.59 18.79
CA THR A 503 -31.92 -6.45 17.86
C THR A 503 -31.93 -6.93 16.42
N ASN A 504 -31.19 -8.01 16.13
CA ASN A 504 -31.10 -8.60 14.80
C ASN A 504 -31.26 -10.12 14.88
N PRO A 505 -32.46 -10.64 14.56
CA PRO A 505 -32.77 -12.06 14.68
C PRO A 505 -32.35 -12.88 13.45
N THR A 506 -31.66 -12.29 12.48
CA THR A 506 -31.38 -12.97 11.20
C THR A 506 -30.39 -14.13 11.37
N THR A 507 -30.70 -15.23 10.69
CA THR A 507 -29.93 -16.49 10.67
C THR A 507 -29.98 -17.09 9.25
N TYR A 508 -29.23 -18.15 8.98
CA TYR A 508 -29.15 -18.76 7.64
C TYR A 508 -30.52 -19.15 7.06
N GLY A 509 -31.47 -19.60 7.90
CA GLY A 509 -32.83 -19.94 7.48
C GLY A 509 -33.68 -18.74 7.05
N TYR A 510 -33.25 -17.49 7.34
CA TYR A 510 -33.97 -16.30 6.86
C TYR A 510 -33.93 -16.17 5.34
N LEU A 511 -32.94 -16.75 4.66
CA LEU A 511 -32.83 -16.75 3.19
C LEU A 511 -34.04 -17.40 2.49
N ASP A 512 -34.77 -18.28 3.20
CA ASP A 512 -35.99 -18.90 2.68
C ASP A 512 -37.22 -18.00 2.77
N ARG A 513 -37.17 -16.91 3.55
CA ARG A 513 -38.34 -16.04 3.77
C ARG A 513 -38.65 -15.16 2.56
N PRO A 514 -39.94 -14.83 2.30
CA PRO A 514 -40.33 -14.00 1.16
C PRO A 514 -39.73 -12.58 1.19
N ASP A 515 -39.48 -12.04 2.38
CA ASP A 515 -38.90 -10.71 2.59
C ASP A 515 -37.37 -10.67 2.48
N PHE A 516 -36.72 -11.82 2.24
CA PHE A 516 -35.27 -11.99 2.10
C PHE A 516 -34.89 -12.59 0.74
N LYS A 517 -35.55 -12.13 -0.33
CA LYS A 517 -35.29 -12.56 -1.73
C LYS A 517 -34.46 -11.58 -2.55
N GLY A 518 -34.37 -10.32 -2.13
CA GLY A 518 -33.51 -9.33 -2.78
C GLY A 518 -32.06 -9.44 -2.28
N VAL A 519 -31.09 -9.17 -3.17
CA VAL A 519 -29.66 -9.29 -2.85
C VAL A 519 -29.25 -8.49 -1.62
N HIS A 520 -29.76 -7.28 -1.43
CA HIS A 520 -29.51 -6.48 -0.23
C HIS A 520 -29.95 -7.20 1.06
N ALA A 521 -31.16 -7.78 1.07
CA ALA A 521 -31.69 -8.48 2.23
C ALA A 521 -30.92 -9.78 2.51
N ILE A 522 -30.50 -10.51 1.46
CA ILE A 522 -29.61 -11.67 1.58
C ILE A 522 -28.26 -11.22 2.19
N GLY A 523 -27.71 -10.11 1.71
CA GLY A 523 -26.46 -9.54 2.18
C GLY A 523 -26.49 -9.11 3.64
N GLU A 524 -27.63 -8.60 4.12
CA GLU A 524 -27.81 -8.30 5.55
C GLU A 524 -27.58 -9.54 6.42
N VAL A 525 -28.01 -10.73 5.97
CA VAL A 525 -27.78 -11.99 6.70
C VAL A 525 -26.29 -12.35 6.70
N TRP A 526 -25.61 -12.19 5.56
CA TRP A 526 -24.17 -12.49 5.45
C TRP A 526 -23.32 -11.54 6.28
N ALA A 527 -23.53 -10.23 6.14
CA ALA A 527 -22.81 -9.21 6.90
C ALA A 527 -23.02 -9.38 8.42
N GLU A 528 -24.21 -9.79 8.84
CA GLU A 528 -24.51 -10.04 10.24
C GLU A 528 -23.80 -11.29 10.80
N MET A 529 -23.63 -12.35 9.98
CA MET A 529 -22.76 -13.48 10.34
C MET A 529 -21.30 -13.04 10.50
N LEU A 530 -20.81 -12.22 9.57
CA LEU A 530 -19.46 -11.64 9.64
C LEU A 530 -19.31 -10.68 10.82
N TYR A 531 -20.38 -10.00 11.25
CA TYR A 531 -20.38 -9.15 12.43
C TYR A 531 -20.12 -9.94 13.72
N GLU A 532 -20.74 -11.11 13.88
CA GLU A 532 -20.45 -12.02 15.00
C GLU A 532 -19.01 -12.53 14.97
N VAL A 533 -18.52 -12.94 13.79
CA VAL A 533 -17.13 -13.40 13.62
C VAL A 533 -16.16 -12.28 13.97
N THR A 534 -16.43 -11.06 13.51
CA THR A 534 -15.63 -9.87 13.80
C THR A 534 -15.53 -9.69 15.31
N TRP A 535 -16.65 -9.60 16.03
CA TRP A 535 -16.62 -9.40 17.48
C TRP A 535 -15.92 -10.52 18.25
N ASN A 536 -16.08 -11.78 17.84
CA ASN A 536 -15.35 -12.88 18.48
C ASN A 536 -13.82 -12.74 18.29
N LEU A 537 -13.37 -12.25 17.13
CA LEU A 537 -11.96 -11.95 16.89
C LEU A 537 -11.49 -10.74 17.71
N LEU A 538 -12.29 -9.69 17.82
CA LEU A 538 -11.95 -8.51 18.61
C LEU A 538 -11.86 -8.82 20.11
N ASP A 539 -12.82 -9.56 20.65
CA ASP A 539 -12.85 -9.95 22.06
C ASP A 539 -11.62 -10.82 22.40
N LYS A 540 -11.19 -11.67 21.47
CA LYS A 540 -10.05 -12.57 21.65
C LYS A 540 -8.69 -11.89 21.47
N ASN A 541 -8.55 -11.07 20.41
CA ASN A 541 -7.26 -10.58 19.94
C ASN A 541 -7.06 -9.07 20.20
N GLY A 542 -8.09 -8.38 20.67
CA GLY A 542 -8.12 -6.94 20.84
C GLY A 542 -8.32 -6.18 19.53
N ILE A 543 -8.51 -4.86 19.65
CA ILE A 543 -8.73 -3.93 18.56
C ILE A 543 -7.44 -3.12 18.36
N SER A 544 -6.92 -3.04 17.11
CA SER A 544 -5.77 -2.19 16.81
C SER A 544 -6.12 -0.69 16.86
N GLY A 545 -7.28 -0.33 16.32
CA GLY A 545 -7.72 1.05 16.13
C GLY A 545 -7.13 1.74 14.90
N ASP A 546 -6.23 1.07 14.17
CA ASP A 546 -5.67 1.56 12.91
C ASP A 546 -5.42 0.40 11.94
N LEU A 547 -6.38 0.16 11.05
CA LEU A 547 -6.27 -0.89 10.04
C LEU A 547 -5.07 -0.69 9.09
N PHE A 548 -4.53 0.53 8.97
CA PHE A 548 -3.32 0.80 8.17
C PHE A 548 -2.04 0.29 8.82
N ALA A 549 -2.02 0.10 10.15
CA ALA A 549 -0.89 -0.53 10.84
C ALA A 549 -0.77 -2.02 10.47
N ARG A 550 -1.87 -2.64 10.01
CA ARG A 550 -1.95 -4.04 9.59
C ARG A 550 -1.36 -5.00 10.63
N ASP A 551 -1.66 -4.76 11.90
CA ASP A 551 -1.27 -5.65 12.99
C ASP A 551 -2.16 -6.89 12.99
N LEU A 552 -1.78 -7.92 12.23
CA LEU A 552 -2.53 -9.18 12.12
C LEU A 552 -2.65 -9.96 13.44
N THR A 553 -2.01 -9.50 14.52
CA THR A 553 -2.25 -10.05 15.87
C THR A 553 -3.51 -9.49 16.52
N LYS A 554 -4.10 -8.41 15.97
CA LYS A 554 -5.36 -7.81 16.39
C LYS A 554 -6.53 -8.31 15.55
N GLY A 555 -7.71 -8.38 16.18
CA GLY A 555 -8.89 -8.99 15.58
C GLY A 555 -9.44 -8.23 14.38
N ASP A 556 -9.32 -6.91 14.37
CA ASP A 556 -9.81 -6.03 13.30
C ASP A 556 -8.98 -6.20 12.02
N ALA A 557 -7.65 -6.09 12.13
CA ALA A 557 -6.76 -6.33 11.00
C ALA A 557 -6.80 -7.79 10.53
N LEU A 558 -6.86 -8.76 11.47
CA LEU A 558 -7.03 -10.17 11.11
C LEU A 558 -8.32 -10.40 10.33
N MET A 559 -9.45 -9.83 10.78
CA MET A 559 -10.74 -9.95 10.09
C MET A 559 -10.68 -9.40 8.67
N MET A 560 -10.10 -8.22 8.47
CA MET A 560 -9.91 -7.65 7.13
C MET A 560 -9.11 -8.60 6.23
N GLN A 561 -7.99 -9.13 6.73
CA GLN A 561 -7.14 -10.04 5.96
C GLN A 561 -7.86 -11.32 5.56
N ILE A 562 -8.54 -12.00 6.49
CA ILE A 562 -9.22 -13.26 6.20
C ILE A 562 -10.48 -13.09 5.35
N MET A 563 -11.14 -11.92 5.37
CA MET A 563 -12.21 -11.61 4.42
C MET A 563 -11.69 -11.56 2.99
N LEU A 564 -10.63 -10.79 2.73
CA LEU A 564 -10.04 -10.67 1.39
C LEU A 564 -9.43 -12.00 0.92
N ASP A 565 -8.78 -12.74 1.81
CA ASP A 565 -8.24 -14.06 1.46
C ASP A 565 -9.35 -15.10 1.26
N GLY A 566 -10.45 -15.01 2.00
CA GLY A 566 -11.66 -15.81 1.76
C GLY A 566 -12.24 -15.58 0.37
N MET A 567 -12.36 -14.33 -0.07
CA MET A 567 -12.81 -13.98 -1.42
C MET A 567 -11.90 -14.57 -2.52
N LYS A 568 -10.59 -14.64 -2.28
CA LYS A 568 -9.62 -15.25 -3.22
C LYS A 568 -9.72 -16.79 -3.26
N LEU A 569 -10.10 -17.42 -2.15
CA LEU A 569 -10.13 -18.87 -2.00
C LEU A 569 -11.45 -19.50 -2.46
N GLN A 570 -12.56 -18.78 -2.30
CA GLN A 570 -13.89 -19.31 -2.59
C GLN A 570 -14.09 -19.57 -4.10
N PRO A 571 -14.96 -20.51 -4.48
CA PRO A 571 -15.28 -20.75 -5.88
C PRO A 571 -16.03 -19.56 -6.51
N CYS A 572 -16.13 -19.58 -7.83
CA CYS A 572 -17.06 -18.69 -8.55
C CYS A 572 -18.51 -19.08 -8.22
N ASN A 573 -19.39 -18.09 -8.03
CA ASN A 573 -20.77 -18.27 -7.56
C ASN A 573 -20.88 -19.11 -6.27
N PRO A 574 -20.20 -18.69 -5.17
CA PRO A 574 -20.19 -19.45 -3.93
C PRO A 574 -21.56 -19.40 -3.23
N SER A 575 -21.86 -20.43 -2.45
CA SER A 575 -22.88 -20.37 -1.38
C SER A 575 -22.30 -19.76 -0.10
N PHE A 576 -23.15 -19.43 0.87
CA PHE A 576 -22.70 -19.01 2.21
C PHE A 576 -21.78 -20.05 2.87
N VAL A 577 -22.05 -21.34 2.64
CA VAL A 577 -21.24 -22.44 3.18
C VAL A 577 -19.85 -22.44 2.54
N ASP A 578 -19.76 -22.25 1.22
CA ASP A 578 -18.47 -22.16 0.52
C ASP A 578 -17.65 -20.97 1.00
N ALA A 579 -18.27 -19.79 1.13
CA ALA A 579 -17.60 -18.58 1.60
C ALA A 579 -17.14 -18.68 3.06
N ARG A 580 -17.96 -19.28 3.93
CA ARG A 580 -17.58 -19.60 5.32
C ARG A 580 -16.34 -20.47 5.35
N ASP A 581 -16.35 -21.57 4.59
CA ASP A 581 -15.26 -22.54 4.57
C ASP A 581 -13.98 -21.92 4.00
N ALA A 582 -14.11 -21.02 3.01
CA ALA A 582 -12.99 -20.22 2.49
C ALA A 582 -12.37 -19.30 3.56
N ILE A 583 -13.19 -18.59 4.36
CA ILE A 583 -12.70 -17.75 5.48
C ILE A 583 -12.01 -18.60 6.56
N VAL A 584 -12.59 -19.74 6.91
CA VAL A 584 -12.01 -20.69 7.87
C VAL A 584 -10.67 -21.22 7.36
N GLN A 585 -10.58 -21.54 6.06
CA GLN A 585 -9.34 -21.97 5.42
C GLN A 585 -8.30 -20.84 5.37
N ALA A 586 -8.70 -19.60 5.09
CA ALA A 586 -7.82 -18.44 5.12
C ALA A 586 -7.19 -18.26 6.51
N GLU A 587 -7.98 -18.32 7.58
CA GLU A 587 -7.50 -18.23 8.96
C GLU A 587 -6.52 -19.36 9.29
N LYS A 588 -6.84 -20.58 8.86
CA LYS A 588 -5.97 -21.76 9.05
C LYS A 588 -4.61 -21.59 8.39
N ILE A 589 -4.57 -21.09 7.15
CA ILE A 589 -3.32 -20.84 6.40
C ILE A 589 -2.53 -19.72 7.08
N LEU A 590 -3.21 -18.63 7.43
CA LEU A 590 -2.55 -17.41 7.90
C LEU A 590 -1.97 -17.54 9.30
N THR A 591 -2.68 -18.20 10.22
CA THR A 591 -2.31 -18.23 11.64
C THR A 591 -1.94 -19.61 12.17
N GLY A 592 -2.14 -20.66 11.36
CA GLY A 592 -2.09 -22.06 11.80
C GLY A 592 -3.36 -22.52 12.53
N GLY A 593 -4.48 -21.80 12.38
CA GLY A 593 -5.76 -22.19 12.97
C GLY A 593 -6.00 -21.69 14.39
N LYS A 594 -5.27 -20.65 14.82
CA LYS A 594 -5.32 -20.15 16.21
C LYS A 594 -6.69 -19.56 16.58
N ASN A 595 -7.48 -19.13 15.60
CA ASN A 595 -8.76 -18.45 15.82
C ASN A 595 -9.98 -19.22 15.30
N LEU A 596 -9.80 -20.44 14.78
CA LEU A 596 -10.89 -21.24 14.20
C LEU A 596 -12.13 -21.32 15.09
N CYS A 597 -11.97 -21.50 16.40
CA CYS A 597 -13.13 -21.59 17.28
C CYS A 597 -13.89 -20.28 17.45
N ALA A 598 -13.22 -19.12 17.36
CA ALA A 598 -13.90 -17.82 17.36
C ALA A 598 -14.74 -17.63 16.09
N LEU A 599 -14.22 -18.05 14.93
CA LEU A 599 -14.95 -18.03 13.66
C LEU A 599 -16.16 -18.96 13.71
N TRP A 600 -15.95 -20.23 14.07
CA TRP A 600 -17.02 -21.22 14.16
C TRP A 600 -18.10 -20.82 15.15
N GLN A 601 -17.74 -20.23 16.29
CA GLN A 601 -18.72 -19.71 17.25
C GLN A 601 -19.59 -18.60 16.62
N GLY A 602 -19.02 -17.72 15.80
CA GLY A 602 -19.77 -16.65 15.13
C GLY A 602 -20.74 -17.19 14.10
N PHE A 603 -20.25 -18.01 13.17
CA PHE A 603 -21.09 -18.62 12.13
C PHE A 603 -22.18 -19.54 12.71
N SER A 604 -21.81 -20.40 13.68
CA SER A 604 -22.76 -21.35 14.28
C SER A 604 -23.86 -20.63 15.06
N ARG A 605 -23.56 -19.49 15.71
CA ARG A 605 -24.56 -18.69 16.42
C ARG A 605 -25.70 -18.21 15.51
N ARG A 606 -25.45 -18.09 14.20
CA ARG A 606 -26.43 -17.66 13.19
C ARG A 606 -26.85 -18.77 12.23
N GLY A 607 -26.72 -20.02 12.65
CA GLY A 607 -27.24 -21.16 11.90
C GLY A 607 -26.36 -21.62 10.74
N LEU A 608 -25.14 -21.09 10.59
CA LEU A 608 -24.17 -21.50 9.57
C LEU A 608 -23.05 -22.40 10.13
N GLY A 609 -23.41 -23.26 11.09
CA GLY A 609 -22.53 -24.25 11.73
C GLY A 609 -22.11 -25.39 10.81
N ILE A 610 -21.33 -26.33 11.34
CA ILE A 610 -20.61 -27.35 10.55
C ILE A 610 -21.53 -28.22 9.68
N GLY A 611 -22.78 -28.43 10.08
CA GLY A 611 -23.79 -29.19 9.35
C GLY A 611 -24.70 -28.37 8.44
N ALA A 612 -24.53 -27.04 8.38
CA ALA A 612 -25.40 -26.16 7.61
C ALA A 612 -25.25 -26.43 6.10
N LYS A 613 -26.37 -26.42 5.37
CA LYS A 613 -26.40 -26.69 3.92
C LYS A 613 -27.68 -26.20 3.25
N PHE A 614 -27.61 -25.95 1.96
CA PHE A 614 -28.80 -25.89 1.10
C PHE A 614 -29.13 -27.30 0.60
N ASP A 615 -30.36 -27.77 0.80
CA ASP A 615 -30.79 -29.13 0.39
C ASP A 615 -31.41 -29.19 -1.02
N GLY A 616 -31.30 -28.10 -1.79
CA GLY A 616 -31.96 -27.92 -3.09
C GLY A 616 -33.32 -27.25 -2.99
N ARG A 617 -33.86 -27.04 -1.78
CA ARG A 617 -35.13 -26.34 -1.55
C ARG A 617 -35.07 -25.35 -0.41
N GLN A 618 -34.40 -25.69 0.68
CA GLN A 618 -34.33 -24.91 1.90
C GLN A 618 -32.92 -24.85 2.46
N HIS A 619 -32.63 -23.76 3.13
CA HIS A 619 -31.41 -23.55 3.90
C HIS A 619 -31.58 -24.24 5.26
N LYS A 620 -30.91 -25.37 5.44
CA LYS A 620 -30.90 -26.12 6.69
C LYS A 620 -29.85 -25.52 7.61
N GLU A 621 -30.32 -24.96 8.71
CA GLU A 621 -29.48 -24.38 9.74
C GLU A 621 -28.79 -25.46 10.57
N ASP A 622 -27.58 -25.15 11.00
CA ASP A 622 -26.87 -25.91 12.03
C ASP A 622 -26.22 -24.93 13.01
N PHE A 623 -26.27 -25.25 14.29
CA PHE A 623 -25.66 -24.46 15.36
C PHE A 623 -24.45 -25.19 15.99
N GLY A 624 -24.04 -26.32 15.39
CA GLY A 624 -22.91 -27.12 15.82
C GLY A 624 -21.56 -26.54 15.38
N MET A 625 -20.57 -26.68 16.27
CA MET A 625 -19.17 -26.35 16.00
C MET A 625 -18.34 -27.64 15.81
N PRO A 626 -17.15 -27.58 15.18
CA PRO A 626 -16.23 -28.71 15.16
C PRO A 626 -15.90 -29.21 16.58
N GLU A 627 -15.72 -30.52 16.75
CA GLU A 627 -15.49 -31.15 18.06
C GLU A 627 -14.31 -30.54 18.82
N ALA A 628 -13.24 -30.18 18.11
CA ALA A 628 -12.07 -29.52 18.67
C ALA A 628 -12.40 -28.17 19.37
N CYS A 629 -13.47 -27.50 18.96
CA CYS A 629 -13.93 -26.24 19.56
C CYS A 629 -14.94 -26.44 20.69
N GLN A 630 -15.54 -27.62 20.81
CA GLN A 630 -16.49 -27.94 21.88
C GLN A 630 -15.78 -28.30 23.20
N ARG A 631 -14.57 -28.86 23.14
CA ARG A 631 -13.84 -29.34 24.33
C ARG A 631 -13.28 -28.22 25.23
N GLY A 632 -13.29 -26.96 24.78
CA GLY A 632 -12.85 -25.79 25.54
C GLY A 632 -13.95 -25.00 26.25
N GLN A 633 -15.21 -25.48 26.22
CA GLN A 633 -16.37 -24.83 26.85
C GLN A 633 -16.95 -25.59 28.05
N LYS A 634 -16.20 -26.55 28.63
CA LYS A 634 -16.57 -27.24 29.88
C LYS A 634 -15.88 -26.62 31.09
#